data_AF-A0A2E1P5L6-F1
#
_entry.id   AF-A0A2E1P5L6-F1
#
_cell.length_a   1.000
_cell.length_b   1.000
_cell.length_c   1.000
_cell.angle_alpha   90.00
_cell.angle_beta   90.00
_cell.angle_gamma   90.00
#
_symmetry.space_group_name_H-M   'P 1'
#
loop_
_entity.id
_entity.type
_entity.pdbx_description
1 polymer ?
#
loop_
_entity_poly.entity_id
_entity_poly.type
_entity_poly.pdbx_seq_one_letter_code
_entity_poly.pdbx_strand_id
1 'polypeptide(L)'
;MEKSNTRLLSVDILRGLTIIFMIIVNSPGSWDHVYAPLLHADWNGLTPTDYIFPIFIFIVGVSLVLSITNQREKGMRREQLVKKIVWRSMKIYLIGLFLWLWPSFDFGRIRWVGVLPRIALVFLVCSLLFLYAKRKTQLIITAVILILYVLIVQYLPVPGIGMPDLSEPGKNWANYIDDNFLPGYKWKKTWDPEGILSSFPAIVTGILGMMAGYVLVSKSAIKDKLLKLFIMTATLFILGDFSQYLMPINKSLWSSSFTLMTGGISCLLLAFFVYWIDIRGQSVRFNFPRIFGVNAIFAYTLAGLLYTVFYSEKLWGISLSATFMEQAIAYGVAPKLASLSYALFYVIVIWTPTYLLYKRKIFIKL
;
A
#
# COMPACT_ATOMS: atom_id res chain seq x y z
N MET A 1 32.20 8.65 -15.25
CA MET A 1 31.35 9.73 -14.71
C MET A 1 30.05 9.71 -15.50
N GLU A 2 29.02 9.00 -15.06
CA GLU A 2 27.69 9.03 -15.70
C GLU A 2 26.71 9.72 -14.77
N LYS A 3 26.56 11.03 -14.96
CA LYS A 3 25.36 11.75 -14.53
C LYS A 3 24.22 11.30 -15.43
N SER A 4 23.25 10.58 -14.89
CA SER A 4 21.88 10.77 -15.33
C SER A 4 20.94 10.46 -14.20
N ASN A 5 20.17 11.48 -13.89
CA ASN A 5 19.02 11.54 -13.01
C ASN A 5 17.87 10.70 -13.62
N THR A 6 18.16 9.43 -13.94
CA THR A 6 17.24 8.53 -14.64
C THR A 6 16.24 8.02 -13.62
N ARG A 7 14.97 8.33 -13.87
CA ARG A 7 13.85 7.78 -13.13
C ARG A 7 13.95 6.24 -13.14
N LEU A 8 14.07 5.62 -11.97
CA LEU A 8 14.20 4.17 -11.84
C LEU A 8 12.92 3.49 -12.32
N LEU A 9 13.01 2.79 -13.44
CA LEU A 9 11.86 2.16 -14.09
C LEU A 9 11.33 0.99 -13.27
N SER A 10 12.21 0.26 -12.60
CA SER A 10 11.88 -0.81 -11.65
C SER A 10 10.87 -0.35 -10.59
N VAL A 11 11.09 0.84 -10.01
CA VAL A 11 10.21 1.43 -8.98
C VAL A 11 8.83 1.77 -9.54
N ASP A 12 8.77 2.36 -10.74
CA ASP A 12 7.49 2.65 -11.40
C ASP A 12 6.73 1.36 -11.73
N ILE A 13 7.41 0.34 -12.28
CA ILE A 13 6.79 -0.93 -12.66
C ILE A 13 6.22 -1.65 -11.44
N LEU A 14 7.00 -1.78 -10.36
CA LEU A 14 6.54 -2.46 -9.16
C LEU A 14 5.37 -1.70 -8.50
N ARG A 15 5.40 -0.36 -8.52
CA ARG A 15 4.26 0.46 -8.08
C ARG A 15 3.02 0.24 -8.95
N GLY A 16 3.21 0.07 -10.25
CA GLY A 16 2.13 -0.20 -11.18
C GLY A 16 1.49 -1.58 -11.00
N LEU A 17 2.31 -2.61 -10.82
CA LEU A 17 1.86 -3.97 -10.51
C LEU A 17 1.04 -4.00 -9.22
N THR A 18 1.52 -3.35 -8.16
CA THR A 18 0.77 -3.27 -6.91
C THR A 18 -0.60 -2.61 -7.08
N ILE A 19 -0.71 -1.55 -7.88
CA ILE A 19 -2.01 -0.91 -8.18
C ILE A 19 -2.92 -1.83 -8.99
N ILE A 20 -2.39 -2.52 -10.02
CA ILE A 20 -3.16 -3.49 -10.80
C ILE A 20 -3.73 -4.56 -9.88
N PHE A 21 -2.89 -5.18 -9.04
CA PHE A 21 -3.36 -6.21 -8.12
C PHE A 21 -4.33 -5.64 -7.07
N MET A 22 -4.12 -4.42 -6.57
CA MET A 22 -5.07 -3.74 -5.67
C MET A 22 -6.46 -3.58 -6.31
N ILE A 23 -6.52 -3.26 -7.60
CA ILE A 23 -7.80 -3.15 -8.33
C ILE A 23 -8.46 -4.52 -8.47
N ILE A 24 -7.69 -5.55 -8.84
CA ILE A 24 -8.20 -6.91 -9.03
C ILE A 24 -8.84 -7.45 -7.76
N VAL A 25 -8.16 -7.31 -6.61
CA VAL A 25 -8.61 -7.93 -5.36
C VAL A 25 -9.70 -7.14 -4.65
N ASN A 26 -9.80 -5.83 -4.91
CA ASN A 26 -10.86 -4.98 -4.33
C ASN A 26 -12.12 -4.92 -5.22
N SER A 27 -12.04 -5.42 -6.45
CA SER A 27 -13.13 -5.30 -7.43
C SER A 27 -13.39 -6.65 -8.16
N PRO A 28 -13.65 -7.76 -7.45
CA PRO A 28 -14.04 -9.01 -8.09
C PRO A 28 -15.43 -8.85 -8.75
N GLY A 29 -15.70 -9.56 -9.85
CA GLY A 29 -17.04 -9.52 -10.48
C GLY A 29 -18.17 -9.96 -9.54
N SER A 30 -17.88 -10.92 -8.66
CA SER A 30 -18.71 -11.28 -7.51
C SER A 30 -17.83 -11.64 -6.30
N TRP A 31 -18.21 -11.16 -5.12
CA TRP A 31 -17.56 -11.48 -3.84
C TRP A 31 -17.79 -12.95 -3.42
N ASP A 32 -18.86 -13.59 -3.88
CA ASP A 32 -19.18 -14.99 -3.57
C ASP A 32 -18.33 -15.99 -4.37
N HIS A 33 -17.69 -15.51 -5.44
CA HIS A 33 -16.98 -16.34 -6.41
C HIS A 33 -15.57 -15.83 -6.65
N VAL A 34 -14.75 -15.83 -5.60
CA VAL A 34 -13.34 -15.40 -5.67
C VAL A 34 -12.42 -16.60 -5.47
N TYR A 35 -11.29 -16.63 -6.19
CA TYR A 35 -10.25 -17.63 -5.96
C TYR A 35 -9.53 -17.35 -4.64
N ALA A 36 -9.24 -18.40 -3.86
CA ALA A 36 -8.64 -18.26 -2.53
C ALA A 36 -7.36 -17.38 -2.48
N PRO A 37 -6.42 -17.42 -3.45
CA PRO A 37 -5.27 -16.53 -3.46
C PRO A 37 -5.59 -15.02 -3.52
N LEU A 38 -6.78 -14.64 -4.03
CA LEU A 38 -7.25 -13.26 -4.19
C LEU A 38 -8.09 -12.77 -2.99
N LEU A 39 -8.30 -13.63 -1.99
CA LEU A 39 -8.95 -13.27 -0.74
C LEU A 39 -7.90 -12.92 0.33
N HIS A 40 -8.30 -12.10 1.29
CA HIS A 40 -7.50 -11.81 2.49
C HIS A 40 -7.53 -12.98 3.46
N ALA A 41 -6.50 -13.12 4.31
CA ALA A 41 -6.61 -13.95 5.49
C ALA A 41 -7.77 -13.45 6.37
N ASP A 42 -8.54 -14.37 6.96
CA ASP A 42 -9.72 -14.02 7.75
C ASP A 42 -9.38 -13.14 8.96
N TRP A 43 -8.28 -13.46 9.64
CA TRP A 43 -7.75 -12.68 10.77
C TRP A 43 -6.22 -12.76 10.86
N ASN A 44 -5.71 -13.91 11.32
CA ASN A 44 -4.28 -14.22 11.36
C ASN A 44 -3.89 -15.01 10.11
N GLY A 45 -2.65 -14.83 9.66
CA GLY A 45 -2.10 -15.46 8.47
C GLY A 45 -1.74 -14.46 7.40
N LEU A 46 -1.38 -15.00 6.23
CA LEU A 46 -0.82 -14.22 5.14
C LEU A 46 -1.20 -14.87 3.81
N THR A 47 -2.04 -14.20 3.03
CA THR A 47 -2.35 -14.61 1.65
C THR A 47 -1.60 -13.73 0.64
N PRO A 48 -1.53 -14.12 -0.65
CA PRO A 48 -0.94 -13.29 -1.69
C PRO A 48 -1.50 -11.85 -1.74
N THR A 49 -2.79 -11.70 -1.43
CA THR A 49 -3.50 -10.42 -1.41
C THR A 49 -3.00 -9.48 -0.31
N ASP A 50 -2.57 -10.04 0.82
CA ASP A 50 -2.13 -9.27 1.98
C ASP A 50 -0.80 -8.53 1.76
N TYR A 51 0.00 -8.96 0.78
CA TYR A 51 1.25 -8.30 0.41
C TYR A 51 1.06 -6.99 -0.37
N ILE A 52 -0.08 -6.81 -1.04
CA ILE A 52 -0.23 -5.75 -2.06
C ILE A 52 -0.09 -4.36 -1.44
N PHE A 53 -0.83 -4.09 -0.35
CA PHE A 53 -0.82 -2.80 0.32
C PHE A 53 0.53 -2.46 1.00
N PRO A 54 1.15 -3.34 1.79
CA PRO A 54 2.47 -3.05 2.38
C PRO A 54 3.57 -2.88 1.33
N ILE A 55 3.55 -3.63 0.22
CA ILE A 55 4.50 -3.39 -0.89
C ILE A 55 4.32 -1.97 -1.44
N PHE A 56 3.09 -1.49 -1.61
CA PHE A 56 2.85 -0.12 -2.06
C PHE A 56 3.39 0.92 -1.07
N ILE A 57 3.14 0.75 0.24
CA ILE A 57 3.67 1.64 1.29
C ILE A 57 5.21 1.64 1.29
N PHE A 58 5.82 0.47 1.16
CA PHE A 58 7.28 0.34 1.04
C PHE A 58 7.80 1.13 -0.18
N ILE A 59 7.15 1.02 -1.34
CA ILE A 59 7.54 1.75 -2.55
C ILE A 59 7.33 3.25 -2.42
N VAL A 60 6.31 3.70 -1.67
CA VAL A 60 6.17 5.12 -1.30
C VAL A 60 7.42 5.59 -0.53
N GLY A 61 7.91 4.76 0.41
CA GLY A 61 9.17 4.94 1.12
C GLY A 61 10.40 5.03 0.21
N VAL A 62 10.51 4.16 -0.80
CA VAL A 62 11.60 4.22 -1.79
C VAL A 62 11.50 5.49 -2.63
N SER A 63 10.29 5.80 -3.11
CA SER A 63 10.00 6.91 -4.02
C SER A 63 10.26 8.27 -3.37
N LEU A 64 9.99 8.42 -2.07
CA LEU A 64 10.25 9.68 -1.37
C LEU A 64 11.76 9.95 -1.28
N VAL A 65 12.59 8.93 -1.01
CA VAL A 65 14.05 9.09 -0.92
C VAL A 65 14.61 9.53 -2.27
N LEU A 66 14.19 8.88 -3.36
CA LEU A 66 14.58 9.24 -4.72
C LEU A 66 14.14 10.67 -5.07
N SER A 67 12.89 11.03 -4.78
CA SER A 67 12.31 12.31 -5.15
C SER A 67 12.91 13.48 -4.37
N ILE A 68 13.07 13.35 -3.04
CA ILE A 68 13.58 14.41 -2.19
C ILE A 68 15.09 14.58 -2.39
N THR A 69 15.86 13.50 -2.58
CA THR A 69 17.30 13.61 -2.87
C THR A 69 17.54 14.38 -4.16
N ASN A 70 16.82 14.04 -5.23
CA ASN A 70 16.89 14.77 -6.50
C ASN A 70 16.54 16.26 -6.35
N GLN A 71 15.51 16.58 -5.55
CA GLN A 71 15.14 17.98 -5.32
C GLN A 71 16.20 18.74 -4.51
N ARG A 72 16.84 18.09 -3.53
CA ARG A 72 17.97 18.67 -2.78
C ARG A 72 19.20 18.91 -3.68
N GLU A 73 19.51 17.98 -4.56
CA GLU A 73 20.60 18.13 -5.55
C GLU A 73 20.33 19.30 -6.51
N LYS A 74 19.07 19.61 -6.78
CA LYS A 74 18.64 20.79 -7.55
C LYS A 74 18.61 22.09 -6.72
N GLY A 75 19.11 22.08 -5.48
CA GLY A 75 19.23 23.27 -4.63
C GLY A 75 17.93 23.72 -3.97
N MET A 76 16.87 22.90 -3.94
CA MET A 76 15.64 23.29 -3.23
C MET A 76 15.90 23.43 -1.72
N ARG A 77 15.40 24.53 -1.14
CA ARG A 77 15.48 24.80 0.30
C ARG A 77 14.60 23.83 1.08
N ARG A 78 14.97 23.57 2.34
CA ARG A 78 14.26 22.61 3.21
C ARG A 78 12.81 23.04 3.44
N GLU A 79 12.56 24.33 3.64
CA GLU A 79 11.22 24.87 3.91
C GLU A 79 10.28 24.66 2.70
N GLN A 80 10.81 24.83 1.49
CA GLN A 80 10.07 24.58 0.25
C GLN A 80 9.71 23.10 0.11
N LEU A 81 10.62 22.20 0.50
CA LEU A 81 10.35 20.76 0.51
C LEU A 81 9.26 20.40 1.51
N VAL A 82 9.32 20.92 2.74
CA VAL A 82 8.30 20.67 3.78
C VAL A 82 6.93 21.14 3.31
N LYS A 83 6.82 22.38 2.80
CA LYS A 83 5.54 22.90 2.27
C LYS A 83 4.96 21.99 1.19
N LYS A 84 5.81 21.53 0.26
CA LYS A 84 5.40 20.61 -0.81
C LYS A 84 4.97 19.24 -0.28
N ILE A 85 5.66 18.70 0.72
CA ILE A 85 5.33 17.41 1.37
C ILE A 85 3.98 17.51 2.07
N VAL A 86 3.76 18.56 2.88
CA VAL A 86 2.50 18.76 3.63
C VAL A 86 1.33 18.88 2.66
N TRP A 87 1.47 19.71 1.62
CA TRP A 87 0.42 19.90 0.62
C TRP A 87 0.10 18.61 -0.15
N ARG A 88 1.13 17.82 -0.48
CA ARG A 88 0.98 16.52 -1.13
C ARG A 88 0.24 15.52 -0.24
N SER A 89 0.65 15.38 1.02
CA SER A 89 -0.03 14.53 2.00
C SER A 89 -1.50 14.93 2.16
N MET A 90 -1.77 16.24 2.29
CA MET A 90 -3.13 16.77 2.41
C MET A 90 -4.00 16.42 1.19
N LYS A 91 -3.50 16.54 -0.04
CA LYS A 91 -4.25 16.14 -1.23
C LYS A 91 -4.60 14.66 -1.24
N ILE A 92 -3.64 13.79 -0.92
CA ILE A 92 -3.87 12.33 -0.88
C ILE A 92 -4.94 12.01 0.18
N TYR A 93 -4.86 12.65 1.35
CA TYR A 93 -5.83 12.47 2.43
C TYR A 93 -7.23 12.93 2.01
N LEU A 94 -7.35 14.14 1.45
CA LEU A 94 -8.62 14.70 0.99
C LEU A 94 -9.24 13.88 -0.14
N ILE A 95 -8.45 13.32 -1.05
CA ILE A 95 -8.95 12.39 -2.08
C ILE A 95 -9.49 11.12 -1.43
N GLY A 96 -8.83 10.61 -0.39
CA GLY A 96 -9.35 9.49 0.41
C GLY A 96 -10.73 9.77 0.98
N LEU A 97 -10.91 10.93 1.63
CA LEU A 97 -12.21 11.34 2.15
C LEU A 97 -13.25 11.54 1.03
N PHE A 98 -12.84 12.15 -0.08
CA PHE A 98 -13.71 12.34 -1.23
C PHE A 98 -14.20 11.02 -1.82
N LEU A 99 -13.32 10.02 -1.97
CA LEU A 99 -13.71 8.69 -2.46
C LEU A 99 -14.72 7.99 -1.55
N TRP A 100 -14.63 8.21 -0.23
CA TRP A 100 -15.62 7.69 0.71
C TRP A 100 -16.98 8.39 0.59
N LEU A 101 -16.95 9.72 0.45
CA LEU A 101 -18.17 10.52 0.29
C LEU A 101 -18.84 10.26 -1.07
N TRP A 102 -18.07 9.90 -2.10
CA TRP A 102 -18.60 9.64 -3.42
C TRP A 102 -19.40 8.32 -3.48
N PRO A 103 -20.62 8.30 -4.05
CA PRO A 103 -21.33 9.37 -4.74
C PRO A 103 -22.45 10.01 -3.88
N SER A 104 -22.71 9.51 -2.67
CA SER A 104 -23.88 9.89 -1.87
C SER A 104 -23.70 11.14 -1.01
N PHE A 105 -22.45 11.58 -0.79
CA PHE A 105 -22.07 12.73 0.05
C PHE A 105 -22.70 12.69 1.46
N ASP A 106 -22.68 11.51 2.09
CA ASP A 106 -23.15 11.33 3.47
C ASP A 106 -22.06 11.78 4.47
N PHE A 107 -22.21 13.00 4.97
CA PHE A 107 -21.32 13.59 5.96
C PHE A 107 -21.57 13.07 7.40
N GLY A 108 -22.66 12.34 7.64
CA GLY A 108 -22.98 11.80 8.96
C GLY A 108 -22.13 10.57 9.33
N ARG A 109 -21.59 9.86 8.34
CA ARG A 109 -20.82 8.61 8.53
C ARG A 109 -19.50 8.63 7.77
N ILE A 110 -18.69 9.66 8.00
CA ILE A 110 -17.37 9.78 7.35
C ILE A 110 -16.42 8.69 7.87
N ARG A 111 -15.76 7.96 6.96
CA ARG A 111 -14.64 7.08 7.27
C ARG A 111 -13.34 7.89 7.24
N TRP A 112 -12.83 8.26 8.41
CA TRP A 112 -11.64 9.14 8.55
C TRP A 112 -10.30 8.46 8.26
N VAL A 113 -10.32 7.12 8.27
CA VAL A 113 -9.18 6.25 7.98
C VAL A 113 -9.44 5.46 6.70
N GLY A 114 -8.41 4.80 6.20
CA GLY A 114 -8.49 4.02 4.96
C GLY A 114 -7.16 3.99 4.24
N VAL A 115 -7.13 3.35 3.08
CA VAL A 115 -5.91 3.13 2.30
C VAL A 115 -5.22 4.45 1.95
N LEU A 116 -5.93 5.41 1.34
CA LEU A 116 -5.35 6.72 0.99
C LEU A 116 -5.00 7.58 2.22
N PRO A 117 -5.87 7.73 3.25
CA PRO A 117 -5.50 8.38 4.51
C PRO A 117 -4.22 7.83 5.14
N ARG A 118 -4.08 6.50 5.20
CA ARG A 118 -2.87 5.84 5.72
C ARG A 118 -1.65 6.12 4.84
N ILE A 119 -1.77 6.06 3.51
CA ILE A 119 -0.67 6.44 2.59
C ILE A 119 -0.24 7.88 2.83
N ALA A 120 -1.18 8.80 3.02
CA ALA A 120 -0.91 10.21 3.28
C ALA A 120 -0.13 10.42 4.58
N LEU A 121 -0.54 9.74 5.67
CA LEU A 121 0.11 9.76 6.96
C LEU A 121 1.54 9.19 6.89
N VAL A 122 1.68 7.98 6.33
CA VAL A 122 2.99 7.33 6.19
C VAL A 122 3.93 8.18 5.34
N PHE A 123 3.45 8.73 4.22
CA PHE A 123 4.22 9.62 3.37
C PHE A 123 4.70 10.86 4.14
N LEU A 124 3.82 11.50 4.92
CA LEU A 124 4.16 12.69 5.70
C LEU A 124 5.23 12.40 6.73
N VAL A 125 5.00 11.41 7.60
CA VAL A 125 5.91 11.06 8.69
C VAL A 125 7.26 10.63 8.13
N CYS A 126 7.28 9.72 7.15
CA CYS A 126 8.52 9.25 6.53
C CYS A 126 9.29 10.38 5.84
N SER A 127 8.60 11.30 5.17
CA SER A 127 9.25 12.44 4.52
C SER A 127 9.85 13.43 5.52
N LEU A 128 9.18 13.69 6.64
CA LEU A 128 9.73 14.53 7.71
C LEU A 128 10.93 13.84 8.38
N LEU A 129 10.83 12.54 8.68
CA LEU A 129 11.96 11.76 9.19
C LEU A 129 13.16 11.76 8.22
N PHE A 130 12.91 11.67 6.91
CA PHE A 130 13.97 11.79 5.91
C PHE A 130 14.66 13.16 5.93
N LEU A 131 13.90 14.24 6.19
CA LEU A 131 14.42 15.59 6.18
C LEU A 131 15.20 15.96 7.45
N TYR A 132 14.75 15.49 8.61
CA TYR A 132 15.21 15.96 9.92
C TYR A 132 15.98 14.90 10.73
N ALA A 133 15.80 13.61 10.47
CA ALA A 133 16.45 12.55 11.22
C ALA A 133 17.59 11.90 10.43
N LYS A 134 18.66 11.50 11.15
CA LYS A 134 19.74 10.70 10.58
C LYS A 134 19.27 9.26 10.36
N ARG A 135 19.92 8.52 9.45
CA ARG A 135 19.60 7.10 9.18
C ARG A 135 19.59 6.23 10.43
N LYS A 136 20.56 6.43 11.34
CA LYS A 136 20.62 5.72 12.63
C LYS A 136 19.36 5.98 13.48
N THR A 137 18.93 7.24 13.56
CA THR A 137 17.71 7.63 14.28
C THR A 137 16.46 6.99 13.68
N GLN A 138 16.37 6.93 12.35
CA GLN A 138 15.24 6.26 11.68
C GLN A 138 15.17 4.76 12.01
N LEU A 139 16.32 4.07 12.05
CA LEU A 139 16.39 2.66 12.47
C LEU A 139 16.03 2.46 13.95
N ILE A 140 16.46 3.37 14.83
CA ILE A 140 16.06 3.34 16.25
C ILE A 140 14.55 3.53 16.37
N ILE A 141 13.96 4.49 15.65
CA ILE A 141 12.51 4.72 15.64
C ILE A 141 11.78 3.45 15.15
N THR A 142 12.28 2.79 14.11
CA THR A 142 11.75 1.50 13.65
C THR A 142 11.74 0.45 14.77
N ALA A 143 12.87 0.23 15.44
CA ALA A 143 12.95 -0.75 16.52
C ALA A 143 12.03 -0.40 17.69
N VAL A 144 12.03 0.87 18.12
CA VAL A 144 11.19 1.37 19.22
C VAL A 144 9.71 1.20 18.90
N ILE A 145 9.26 1.58 17.70
CA ILE A 145 7.85 1.40 17.31
C ILE A 145 7.48 -0.07 17.34
N LEU A 146 8.26 -0.96 16.71
CA LEU A 146 7.91 -2.39 16.64
C LEU A 146 7.90 -3.08 18.00
N ILE A 147 8.84 -2.73 18.89
CA ILE A 147 8.92 -3.30 20.24
C ILE A 147 7.78 -2.77 21.12
N LEU A 148 7.58 -1.45 21.16
CA LEU A 148 6.48 -0.85 21.95
C LEU A 148 5.12 -1.33 21.46
N TYR A 149 4.96 -1.52 20.15
CA TYR A 149 3.73 -2.05 19.58
C TYR A 149 3.41 -3.45 20.08
N VAL A 150 4.40 -4.34 20.10
CA VAL A 150 4.25 -5.69 20.67
C VAL A 150 3.91 -5.62 22.16
N LEU A 151 4.63 -4.80 22.93
CA LEU A 151 4.38 -4.63 24.36
C LEU A 151 2.94 -4.19 24.65
N ILE A 152 2.44 -3.19 23.90
CA ILE A 152 1.08 -2.69 24.07
C ILE A 152 0.07 -3.76 23.65
N VAL A 153 0.18 -4.28 22.42
CA VAL A 153 -0.90 -5.09 21.81
C VAL A 153 -0.96 -6.52 22.37
N GLN A 154 0.16 -7.08 22.85
CA GLN A 154 0.23 -8.45 23.36
C GLN A 154 0.18 -8.54 24.89
N TYR A 155 0.77 -7.58 25.61
CA TYR A 155 1.08 -7.76 27.04
C TYR A 155 0.39 -6.78 27.99
N LEU A 156 -0.21 -5.69 27.50
CA LEU A 156 -0.96 -4.77 28.36
C LEU A 156 -2.45 -5.16 28.41
N PRO A 157 -3.06 -5.28 29.61
CA PRO A 157 -4.48 -5.59 29.72
C PRO A 157 -5.34 -4.47 29.12
N VAL A 158 -6.34 -4.83 28.33
CA VAL A 158 -7.32 -3.93 27.72
C VAL A 158 -8.47 -3.67 28.69
N PRO A 159 -8.85 -2.41 28.94
CA PRO A 159 -9.98 -2.08 29.81
C PRO A 159 -11.27 -2.81 29.39
N GLY A 160 -11.93 -3.47 30.35
CA GLY A 160 -13.18 -4.20 30.12
C GLY A 160 -13.04 -5.57 29.43
N ILE A 161 -11.83 -5.95 28.98
CA ILE A 161 -11.59 -7.25 28.31
C ILE A 161 -10.60 -8.11 29.11
N GLY A 162 -9.55 -7.51 29.67
CA GLY A 162 -8.47 -8.23 30.35
C GLY A 162 -7.25 -8.40 29.45
N MET A 163 -6.50 -9.49 29.60
CA MET A 163 -5.31 -9.72 28.77
C MET A 163 -5.68 -9.84 27.29
N PRO A 164 -4.93 -9.22 26.37
CA PRO A 164 -5.23 -9.29 24.94
C PRO A 164 -5.22 -10.73 24.42
N ASP A 165 -6.17 -11.03 23.54
CA ASP A 165 -6.19 -12.28 22.78
C ASP A 165 -6.14 -11.94 21.29
N LEU A 166 -4.98 -12.20 20.67
CA LEU A 166 -4.78 -11.92 19.25
C LEU A 166 -5.30 -13.03 18.34
N SER A 167 -5.79 -14.14 18.88
CA SER A 167 -6.48 -15.16 18.09
C SER A 167 -7.88 -14.71 17.67
N GLU A 168 -8.47 -13.78 18.45
CA GLU A 168 -9.83 -13.30 18.24
C GLU A 168 -9.88 -11.80 17.88
N PRO A 169 -10.67 -11.42 16.85
CA PRO A 169 -10.96 -10.02 16.58
C PRO A 169 -11.69 -9.35 17.77
N GLY A 170 -11.41 -8.07 18.02
CA GLY A 170 -12.06 -7.27 19.06
C GLY A 170 -11.42 -7.35 20.44
N LYS A 171 -10.62 -8.37 20.75
CA LYS A 171 -9.97 -8.55 22.07
C LYS A 171 -8.57 -7.95 22.18
N ASN A 172 -8.31 -6.83 21.51
CA ASN A 172 -6.97 -6.24 21.45
C ASN A 172 -7.02 -4.70 21.46
N TRP A 173 -5.88 -4.09 21.81
CA TRP A 173 -5.73 -2.63 21.91
C TRP A 173 -6.04 -1.88 20.62
N ALA A 174 -5.69 -2.42 19.45
CA ALA A 174 -5.96 -1.73 18.19
C ALA A 174 -7.47 -1.58 17.96
N ASN A 175 -8.24 -2.64 18.22
CA ASN A 175 -9.69 -2.61 18.10
C ASN A 175 -10.35 -1.76 19.20
N TYR A 176 -9.86 -1.84 20.44
CA TYR A 176 -10.34 -1.00 21.53
C TYR A 176 -10.16 0.50 21.26
N ILE A 177 -8.98 0.90 20.77
CA ILE A 177 -8.69 2.31 20.47
C ILE A 177 -9.59 2.81 19.34
N ASP A 178 -9.73 2.04 18.27
CA ASP A 178 -10.63 2.41 17.18
C ASP A 178 -12.09 2.46 17.67
N ASP A 179 -12.50 1.59 18.59
CA ASP A 179 -13.88 1.58 19.05
C ASP A 179 -14.23 2.85 19.84
N ASN A 180 -13.32 3.28 20.72
CA ASN A 180 -13.55 4.38 21.65
C ASN A 180 -13.14 5.76 21.11
N PHE A 181 -12.13 5.84 20.23
CA PHE A 181 -11.50 7.10 19.85
C PHE A 181 -11.56 7.42 18.36
N LEU A 182 -11.87 6.46 17.50
CA LEU A 182 -12.00 6.71 16.06
C LEU A 182 -13.46 7.07 15.73
N PRO A 183 -13.75 8.34 15.40
CA PRO A 183 -15.11 8.76 15.09
C PRO A 183 -15.57 8.24 13.72
N GLY A 184 -16.88 8.29 13.48
CA GLY A 184 -17.46 8.04 12.17
C GLY A 184 -17.54 6.57 11.78
N TYR A 185 -17.43 6.28 10.48
CA TYR A 185 -17.58 4.93 9.95
C TYR A 185 -16.30 4.12 10.09
N LYS A 186 -16.45 2.83 10.43
CA LYS A 186 -15.38 1.85 10.61
C LYS A 186 -15.69 0.60 9.79
N TRP A 187 -14.71 0.11 9.01
CA TRP A 187 -14.97 -0.97 8.04
C TRP A 187 -15.48 -2.28 8.67
N LYS A 188 -15.02 -2.62 9.89
CA LYS A 188 -15.46 -3.81 10.63
C LYS A 188 -16.49 -3.48 11.71
N LYS A 189 -17.25 -2.38 11.52
CA LYS A 189 -18.25 -1.83 12.45
C LYS A 189 -17.66 -1.25 13.74
N THR A 190 -16.84 -1.99 14.48
CA THR A 190 -16.24 -1.54 15.75
C THR A 190 -14.79 -1.08 15.58
N TRP A 191 -14.06 -1.57 14.58
CA TRP A 191 -12.69 -1.14 14.25
C TRP A 191 -12.45 -1.00 12.76
N ASP A 192 -11.30 -0.45 12.39
CA ASP A 192 -10.89 -0.33 10.99
C ASP A 192 -9.51 -0.99 10.74
N PRO A 193 -9.32 -1.79 9.68
CA PRO A 193 -8.00 -2.32 9.33
C PRO A 193 -6.97 -1.21 9.08
N GLU A 194 -7.45 -0.02 8.72
CA GLU A 194 -6.66 1.19 8.54
C GLU A 194 -6.58 2.12 9.77
N GLY A 195 -6.91 1.59 10.96
CA GLY A 195 -7.04 2.31 12.23
C GLY A 195 -5.80 3.01 12.80
N ILE A 196 -5.97 3.59 13.99
CA ILE A 196 -5.01 4.52 14.61
C ILE A 196 -3.74 3.79 15.01
N LEU A 197 -3.87 2.74 15.84
CA LEU A 197 -2.71 2.05 16.40
C LEU A 197 -1.94 1.28 15.31
N SER A 198 -2.65 0.59 14.41
CA SER A 198 -2.04 -0.16 13.30
C SER A 198 -1.33 0.74 12.27
N SER A 199 -1.53 2.06 12.32
CA SER A 199 -0.78 3.00 11.47
C SER A 199 0.67 3.20 11.90
N PHE A 200 1.05 2.89 13.15
CA PHE A 200 2.44 3.01 13.61
C PHE A 200 3.37 1.98 12.94
N PRO A 201 3.07 0.67 12.95
CA PRO A 201 3.82 -0.28 12.15
C PRO A 201 3.76 -0.02 10.63
N ALA A 202 2.67 0.57 10.11
CA ALA A 202 2.62 0.99 8.70
C ALA A 202 3.63 2.10 8.37
N ILE A 203 3.89 3.03 9.29
CA ILE A 203 5.00 4.00 9.18
C ILE A 203 6.33 3.26 9.10
N VAL A 204 6.52 2.21 9.89
CA VAL A 204 7.74 1.38 9.82
C VAL A 204 7.90 0.72 8.45
N THR A 205 6.85 0.18 7.84
CA THR A 205 6.90 -0.30 6.44
C THR A 205 7.42 0.78 5.49
N GLY A 206 6.97 2.04 5.67
CA GLY A 206 7.47 3.19 4.91
C GLY A 206 8.97 3.48 5.17
N ILE A 207 9.42 3.40 6.43
CA ILE A 207 10.83 3.57 6.81
C ILE A 207 11.70 2.45 6.23
N LEU A 208 11.23 1.19 6.22
CA LEU A 208 11.93 0.08 5.56
C LEU A 208 12.11 0.37 4.06
N GLY A 209 11.08 0.92 3.41
CA GLY A 209 11.17 1.44 2.05
C GLY A 209 12.21 2.54 1.88
N MET A 210 12.32 3.46 2.84
CA MET A 210 13.38 4.47 2.85
C MET A 210 14.78 3.86 2.95
N MET A 211 14.96 2.82 3.75
CA MET A 211 16.24 2.10 3.85
C MET A 211 16.67 1.53 2.49
N ALA A 212 15.75 0.89 1.77
CA ALA A 212 16.00 0.42 0.42
C ALA A 212 16.26 1.60 -0.56
N GLY A 213 15.52 2.70 -0.43
CA GLY A 213 15.77 3.93 -1.18
C GLY A 213 17.17 4.51 -0.97
N TYR A 214 17.70 4.49 0.25
CA TYR A 214 19.08 4.92 0.53
C TYR A 214 20.11 4.03 -0.15
N VAL A 215 19.86 2.72 -0.24
CA VAL A 215 20.72 1.79 -0.98
C VAL A 215 20.73 2.14 -2.46
N LEU A 216 19.56 2.38 -3.06
CA LEU A 216 19.42 2.70 -4.48
C LEU A 216 20.09 4.02 -4.88
N VAL A 217 20.00 5.05 -4.04
CA VAL A 217 20.62 6.37 -4.27
C VAL A 217 22.11 6.40 -3.94
N SER A 218 22.63 5.35 -3.30
CA SER A 218 24.06 5.29 -2.94
C SER A 218 24.95 5.30 -4.19
N LYS A 219 26.20 5.78 -4.04
CA LYS A 219 27.22 5.78 -5.12
C LYS A 219 27.86 4.40 -5.34
N SER A 220 27.41 3.36 -4.65
CA SER A 220 27.94 2.00 -4.79
C SER A 220 27.63 1.40 -6.17
N ALA A 221 28.40 0.39 -6.58
CA ALA A 221 28.13 -0.35 -7.80
C ALA A 221 26.76 -1.05 -7.70
N ILE A 222 26.12 -1.32 -8.84
CA ILE A 222 24.78 -1.92 -8.85
C ILE A 222 24.76 -3.32 -8.20
N LYS A 223 25.85 -4.08 -8.31
CA LYS A 223 26.04 -5.37 -7.62
C LYS A 223 25.98 -5.21 -6.09
N ASP A 224 26.67 -4.21 -5.54
CA ASP A 224 26.66 -3.93 -4.10
C ASP A 224 25.27 -3.47 -3.62
N LYS A 225 24.55 -2.72 -4.47
CA LYS A 225 23.17 -2.31 -4.18
C LYS A 225 22.26 -3.53 -4.07
N LEU A 226 22.35 -4.45 -5.04
CA LEU A 226 21.59 -5.70 -5.00
C LEU A 226 21.97 -6.55 -3.78
N LEU A 227 23.25 -6.72 -3.50
CA LEU A 227 23.71 -7.46 -2.31
C LEU A 227 23.12 -6.88 -1.03
N LYS A 228 23.14 -5.55 -0.86
CA LYS A 228 22.54 -4.88 0.31
C LYS A 228 21.03 -5.12 0.39
N LEU A 229 20.30 -5.09 -0.74
CA LEU A 229 18.87 -5.39 -0.75
C LEU A 229 18.59 -6.87 -0.42
N PHE A 230 19.44 -7.81 -0.85
CA PHE A 230 19.34 -9.22 -0.47
C PHE A 230 19.64 -9.45 1.00
N ILE A 231 20.66 -8.78 1.56
CA ILE A 231 20.96 -8.84 3.00
C ILE A 231 19.77 -8.29 3.78
N MET A 232 19.22 -7.12 3.38
CA MET A 232 18.01 -6.57 4.01
C MET A 232 16.83 -7.55 3.94
N THR A 233 16.64 -8.21 2.81
CA THR A 233 15.59 -9.25 2.64
C THR A 233 15.78 -10.37 3.66
N ALA A 234 16.97 -10.95 3.72
CA ALA A 234 17.28 -12.05 4.64
C ALA A 234 17.08 -11.63 6.10
N THR A 235 17.59 -10.45 6.49
CA THR A 235 17.43 -9.92 7.84
C THR A 235 15.95 -9.72 8.19
N LEU A 236 15.15 -9.13 7.29
CA LEU A 236 13.73 -8.88 7.54
C LEU A 236 12.91 -10.16 7.61
N PHE A 237 13.21 -11.16 6.79
CA PHE A 237 12.55 -12.47 6.88
C PHE A 237 12.91 -13.20 8.18
N ILE A 238 14.18 -13.23 8.56
CA ILE A 238 14.60 -13.84 9.83
C ILE A 238 13.90 -13.15 11.01
N LEU A 239 13.95 -11.82 11.08
CA LEU A 239 13.28 -11.08 12.16
C LEU A 239 11.76 -11.24 12.12
N GLY A 240 11.15 -11.26 10.93
CA GLY A 240 9.72 -11.47 10.75
C GLY A 240 9.28 -12.84 11.25
N ASP A 241 9.99 -13.89 10.83
CA ASP A 241 9.76 -15.27 11.25
C ASP A 241 9.93 -15.44 12.77
N PHE A 242 10.99 -14.89 13.36
CA PHE A 242 11.14 -14.92 14.82
C PHE A 242 10.07 -14.11 15.57
N SER A 243 9.69 -12.95 15.04
CA SER A 243 8.67 -12.12 15.69
C SER A 243 7.28 -12.72 15.64
N GLN A 244 7.01 -13.69 14.75
CA GLN A 244 5.72 -14.36 14.67
C GLN A 244 5.38 -15.17 15.93
N TYR A 245 6.42 -15.65 16.64
CA TYR A 245 6.26 -16.34 17.92
C TYR A 245 5.86 -15.40 19.06
N LEU A 246 6.12 -14.09 18.93
CA LEU A 246 5.71 -13.06 19.89
C LEU A 246 4.33 -12.49 19.55
N MET A 247 4.06 -12.29 18.25
CA MET A 247 2.81 -11.74 17.76
C MET A 247 2.49 -12.35 16.38
N PRO A 248 1.30 -12.91 16.17
CA PRO A 248 0.95 -13.55 14.89
C PRO A 248 1.02 -12.57 13.73
N ILE A 249 1.30 -13.10 12.53
CA ILE A 249 1.22 -12.31 11.29
C ILE A 249 -0.23 -11.92 11.08
N ASN A 250 -0.54 -10.63 11.15
CA ASN A 250 -1.89 -10.12 11.06
C ASN A 250 -1.91 -8.77 10.33
N LYS A 251 -2.60 -8.73 9.19
CA LYS A 251 -2.72 -7.54 8.35
C LYS A 251 -3.62 -6.47 9.00
N SER A 252 -4.74 -6.87 9.60
CA SER A 252 -5.70 -5.93 10.21
C SER A 252 -5.08 -5.16 11.37
N LEU A 253 -4.23 -5.83 12.15
CA LEU A 253 -3.42 -5.20 13.20
C LEU A 253 -2.14 -4.56 12.67
N TRP A 254 -1.79 -4.75 11.39
CA TRP A 254 -0.49 -4.42 10.84
C TRP A 254 0.65 -4.85 11.79
N SER A 255 0.61 -6.12 12.23
CA SER A 255 1.48 -6.59 13.32
C SER A 255 2.97 -6.37 13.05
N SER A 256 3.79 -6.37 14.10
CA SER A 256 5.24 -6.22 13.93
C SER A 256 5.84 -7.34 13.06
N SER A 257 5.34 -8.57 13.21
CA SER A 257 5.71 -9.72 12.37
C SER A 257 5.26 -9.55 10.93
N PHE A 258 4.03 -9.09 10.70
CA PHE A 258 3.54 -8.73 9.38
C PHE A 258 4.40 -7.64 8.72
N THR A 259 4.77 -6.60 9.46
CA THR A 259 5.58 -5.48 8.97
C THR A 259 6.95 -5.94 8.49
N LEU A 260 7.61 -6.80 9.26
CA LEU A 260 8.93 -7.33 8.93
C LEU A 260 8.87 -8.31 7.75
N MET A 261 7.92 -9.26 7.79
CA MET A 261 7.73 -10.24 6.71
C MET A 261 7.40 -9.57 5.38
N THR A 262 6.45 -8.63 5.39
CA THR A 262 6.06 -7.89 4.18
C THR A 262 7.11 -6.86 3.75
N GLY A 263 7.94 -6.35 4.67
CA GLY A 263 9.13 -5.57 4.34
C GLY A 263 10.19 -6.40 3.59
N GLY A 264 10.41 -7.64 4.02
CA GLY A 264 11.34 -8.58 3.39
C GLY A 264 10.96 -8.90 1.94
N ILE A 265 9.70 -9.30 1.70
CA ILE A 265 9.22 -9.59 0.34
C ILE A 265 9.22 -8.34 -0.54
N SER A 266 8.91 -7.16 0.01
CA SER A 266 8.97 -5.90 -0.73
C SER A 266 10.41 -5.58 -1.18
N CYS A 267 11.38 -5.83 -0.29
CA CYS A 267 12.80 -5.65 -0.59
C CYS A 267 13.29 -6.67 -1.65
N LEU A 268 12.84 -7.92 -1.55
CA LEU A 268 13.15 -8.97 -2.53
C LEU A 268 12.61 -8.63 -3.91
N LEU A 269 11.32 -8.25 -4.00
CA LEU A 269 10.69 -7.86 -5.25
C LEU A 269 11.37 -6.64 -5.85
N LEU A 270 11.72 -5.64 -5.03
CA LEU A 270 12.48 -4.48 -5.51
C LEU A 270 13.84 -4.90 -6.08
N ALA A 271 14.60 -5.76 -5.38
CA ALA A 271 15.88 -6.28 -5.88
C ALA A 271 15.72 -7.04 -7.21
N PHE A 272 14.69 -7.88 -7.30
CA PHE A 272 14.33 -8.61 -8.52
C PHE A 272 14.06 -7.66 -9.69
N PHE A 273 13.20 -6.64 -9.51
CA PHE A 273 12.89 -5.68 -10.56
C PHE A 273 14.08 -4.78 -10.93
N VAL A 274 14.91 -4.38 -9.97
CA VAL A 274 16.15 -3.63 -10.27
C VAL A 274 17.07 -4.49 -11.15
N TYR A 275 17.25 -5.77 -10.83
CA TYR A 275 18.04 -6.68 -11.67
C TYR A 275 17.43 -6.88 -13.06
N TRP A 276 16.14 -7.21 -13.13
CA TRP A 276 15.47 -7.53 -14.41
C TRP A 276 15.29 -6.32 -15.33
N ILE A 277 14.98 -5.16 -14.78
CA ILE A 277 14.66 -3.96 -15.57
C ILE A 277 15.90 -3.11 -15.78
N ASP A 278 16.61 -2.76 -14.71
CA ASP A 278 17.67 -1.76 -14.77
C ASP A 278 19.02 -2.36 -15.20
N ILE A 279 19.26 -3.68 -15.00
CA ILE A 279 20.48 -4.37 -15.47
C ILE A 279 20.24 -5.12 -16.77
N ARG A 280 19.20 -5.96 -16.84
CA ARG A 280 18.92 -6.79 -18.03
C ARG A 280 18.18 -6.04 -19.14
N GLY A 281 17.77 -4.79 -18.91
CA GLY A 281 17.17 -3.92 -19.93
C GLY A 281 15.77 -4.31 -20.40
N GLN A 282 15.06 -5.20 -19.70
CA GLN A 282 13.78 -5.76 -20.17
C GLN A 282 12.56 -4.87 -19.89
N SER A 283 12.75 -3.55 -19.83
CA SER A 283 11.70 -2.58 -19.47
C SER A 283 10.47 -2.61 -20.38
N VAL A 284 10.63 -2.95 -21.67
CA VAL A 284 9.56 -2.96 -22.67
C VAL A 284 8.46 -3.97 -22.32
N ARG A 285 8.83 -5.14 -21.76
CA ARG A 285 7.87 -6.19 -21.36
C ARG A 285 6.95 -5.75 -20.22
N PHE A 286 7.33 -4.73 -19.48
CA PHE A 286 6.60 -4.21 -18.33
C PHE A 286 6.00 -2.83 -18.58
N ASN A 287 5.77 -2.47 -19.85
CA ASN A 287 5.13 -1.20 -20.19
C ASN A 287 3.70 -1.09 -19.64
N PHE A 288 2.92 -2.18 -19.66
CA PHE A 288 1.55 -2.20 -19.14
C PHE A 288 1.50 -1.77 -17.66
N PRO A 289 2.20 -2.42 -16.71
CA PRO A 289 2.24 -1.96 -15.32
C PRO A 289 2.93 -0.60 -15.17
N ARG A 290 3.98 -0.30 -15.92
CA ARG A 290 4.65 1.01 -15.85
C ARG A 290 3.68 2.18 -16.04
N ILE A 291 2.71 2.06 -16.95
CA ILE A 291 1.70 3.09 -17.23
C ILE A 291 0.88 3.39 -15.97
N PHE A 292 0.38 2.34 -15.29
CA PHE A 292 -0.26 2.48 -13.97
C PHE A 292 0.68 3.13 -12.96
N GLY A 293 1.92 2.64 -12.91
CA GLY A 293 2.91 3.07 -11.94
C GLY A 293 3.17 4.56 -11.97
N VAL A 294 3.25 5.17 -13.15
CA VAL A 294 3.58 6.59 -13.28
C VAL A 294 2.48 7.51 -12.72
N ASN A 295 1.22 7.07 -12.76
CA ASN A 295 0.03 7.79 -12.26
C ASN A 295 -0.73 6.95 -11.22
N ALA A 296 -0.01 6.28 -10.32
CA ALA A 296 -0.55 5.25 -9.43
C ALA A 296 -1.74 5.69 -8.56
N ILE A 297 -1.61 6.82 -7.86
CA ILE A 297 -2.68 7.34 -6.99
C ILE A 297 -3.91 7.74 -7.82
N PHE A 298 -3.70 8.31 -9.01
CA PHE A 298 -4.79 8.62 -9.93
C PHE A 298 -5.52 7.36 -10.39
N ALA A 299 -4.80 6.32 -10.81
CA ALA A 299 -5.41 5.07 -11.27
C ALA A 299 -6.21 4.38 -10.16
N TYR A 300 -5.69 4.36 -8.92
CA TYR A 300 -6.43 3.87 -7.76
C TYR A 300 -7.70 4.71 -7.49
N THR A 301 -7.57 6.04 -7.54
CA THR A 301 -8.71 6.96 -7.33
C THR A 301 -9.78 6.75 -8.40
N LEU A 302 -9.37 6.62 -9.66
CA LEU A 302 -10.26 6.38 -10.79
C LEU A 302 -11.00 5.04 -10.65
N ALA A 303 -10.29 3.99 -10.20
CA ALA A 303 -10.92 2.71 -9.90
C ALA A 303 -11.94 2.81 -8.76
N GLY A 304 -11.71 3.64 -7.75
CA GLY A 304 -12.71 3.90 -6.70
C GLY A 304 -13.93 4.67 -7.22
N LEU A 305 -13.73 5.68 -8.06
CA LEU A 305 -14.83 6.46 -8.64
C LEU A 305 -15.70 5.62 -9.58
N LEU A 306 -15.07 4.89 -10.50
CA LEU A 306 -15.77 4.04 -11.45
C LEU A 306 -16.41 2.81 -10.79
N TYR A 307 -16.03 2.46 -9.56
CA TYR A 307 -16.69 1.38 -8.82
C TYR A 307 -18.19 1.62 -8.72
N THR A 308 -18.61 2.86 -8.47
CA THR A 308 -20.03 3.24 -8.40
C THR A 308 -20.77 3.01 -9.71
N VAL A 309 -20.12 3.22 -10.86
CA VAL A 309 -20.72 3.04 -12.19
C VAL A 309 -20.80 1.56 -12.56
N PHE A 310 -19.76 0.79 -12.23
CA PHE A 310 -19.62 -0.60 -12.68
C PHE A 310 -20.26 -1.62 -11.73
N TYR A 311 -20.35 -1.34 -10.44
CA TYR A 311 -20.79 -2.29 -9.43
C TYR A 311 -22.11 -1.92 -8.74
N SER A 312 -22.52 -0.65 -8.78
CA SER A 312 -23.73 -0.20 -8.08
C SER A 312 -24.91 0.00 -9.02
N GLU A 313 -26.09 -0.43 -8.57
CA GLU A 313 -27.37 -0.12 -9.23
C GLU A 313 -27.82 1.33 -9.02
N LYS A 314 -27.17 2.09 -8.13
CA LYS A 314 -27.62 3.44 -7.74
C LYS A 314 -27.67 4.44 -8.89
N LEU A 315 -26.82 4.29 -9.91
CA LEU A 315 -26.74 5.23 -11.02
C LEU A 315 -27.71 4.91 -12.15
N TRP A 316 -27.72 3.65 -12.61
CA TRP A 316 -28.45 3.23 -13.82
C TRP A 316 -29.50 2.15 -13.57
N GLY A 317 -29.77 1.81 -12.31
CA GLY A 317 -30.70 0.74 -11.92
C GLY A 317 -30.17 -0.67 -12.20
N ILE A 318 -28.97 -0.81 -12.76
CA ILE A 318 -28.35 -2.07 -13.14
C ILE A 318 -26.89 -2.07 -12.67
N SER A 319 -26.45 -3.17 -12.08
CA SER A 319 -25.04 -3.41 -11.77
C SER A 319 -24.36 -4.13 -12.95
N LEU A 320 -23.43 -3.45 -13.63
CA LEU A 320 -22.71 -4.05 -14.76
C LEU A 320 -21.93 -5.30 -14.36
N SER A 321 -21.42 -5.36 -13.13
CA SER A 321 -20.75 -6.55 -12.62
C SER A 321 -21.72 -7.71 -12.45
N ALA A 322 -22.91 -7.46 -11.88
CA ALA A 322 -23.92 -8.50 -11.71
C ALA A 322 -24.42 -9.03 -13.07
N THR A 323 -24.74 -8.13 -14.01
CA THR A 323 -25.18 -8.52 -15.36
C THR A 323 -24.11 -9.30 -16.11
N PHE A 324 -22.84 -8.90 -16.01
CA PHE A 324 -21.74 -9.65 -16.61
C PHE A 324 -21.63 -11.06 -16.02
N MET A 325 -21.72 -11.18 -14.69
CA MET A 325 -21.65 -12.47 -14.00
C MET A 325 -22.81 -13.38 -14.41
N GLU A 326 -24.03 -12.87 -14.44
CA GLU A 326 -25.22 -13.61 -14.85
C GLU A 326 -25.09 -14.12 -16.29
N GLN A 327 -24.72 -13.25 -17.23
CA GLN A 327 -24.52 -13.64 -18.63
C GLN A 327 -23.39 -14.65 -18.80
N ALA A 328 -22.23 -14.43 -18.17
CA ALA A 328 -21.10 -15.34 -18.28
C ALA A 328 -21.45 -16.74 -17.75
N ILE A 329 -22.17 -16.82 -16.62
CA ILE A 329 -22.63 -18.09 -16.06
C ILE A 329 -23.67 -18.74 -16.98
N ALA A 330 -24.59 -17.97 -17.56
CA ALA A 330 -25.57 -18.47 -18.53
C ALA A 330 -24.90 -19.06 -19.79
N TYR A 331 -23.77 -18.50 -20.22
CA TYR A 331 -22.94 -19.05 -21.31
C TYR A 331 -22.04 -20.22 -20.88
N GLY A 332 -22.16 -20.71 -19.65
CA GLY A 332 -21.43 -21.88 -19.14
C GLY A 332 -20.02 -21.58 -18.61
N VAL A 333 -19.67 -20.31 -18.39
CA VAL A 333 -18.39 -19.95 -17.76
C VAL A 333 -18.45 -20.26 -16.26
N ALA A 334 -17.44 -20.95 -15.74
CA ALA A 334 -17.36 -21.23 -14.30
C ALA A 334 -17.41 -19.92 -13.48
N PRO A 335 -18.21 -19.83 -12.39
CA PRO A 335 -18.44 -18.56 -11.69
C PRO A 335 -17.16 -17.87 -11.20
N LYS A 336 -16.19 -18.62 -10.66
CA LYS A 336 -14.89 -18.06 -10.24
C LYS A 336 -14.09 -17.48 -11.41
N LEU A 337 -14.14 -18.12 -12.58
CA LEU A 337 -13.48 -17.65 -13.79
C LEU A 337 -14.16 -16.41 -14.36
N ALA A 338 -15.49 -16.35 -14.31
CA ALA A 338 -16.26 -15.17 -14.71
C ALA A 338 -15.90 -13.96 -13.83
N SER A 339 -15.84 -14.15 -12.51
CA SER A 339 -15.49 -13.09 -11.55
C SER A 339 -14.06 -12.56 -11.77
N LEU A 340 -13.10 -13.46 -11.99
CA LEU A 340 -11.72 -13.08 -12.33
C LEU A 340 -11.63 -12.35 -13.68
N SER A 341 -12.34 -12.84 -14.70
CA SER A 341 -12.35 -12.23 -16.04
C SER A 341 -12.92 -10.82 -15.99
N TYR A 342 -13.98 -10.59 -15.19
CA TYR A 342 -14.52 -9.26 -14.95
C TYR A 342 -13.52 -8.33 -14.26
N ALA A 343 -12.83 -8.81 -13.22
CA ALA A 343 -11.81 -8.02 -12.53
C ALA A 343 -10.66 -7.61 -13.48
N LEU A 344 -10.23 -8.51 -14.37
CA LEU A 344 -9.23 -8.21 -15.40
C LEU A 344 -9.75 -7.23 -16.45
N PHE A 345 -11.01 -7.37 -16.87
CA PHE A 345 -11.68 -6.40 -17.73
C PHE A 345 -11.71 -5.01 -17.07
N TYR A 346 -12.05 -4.94 -15.79
CA TYR A 346 -12.07 -3.70 -15.04
C TYR A 346 -10.69 -3.03 -15.00
N VAL A 347 -9.61 -3.79 -14.84
CA VAL A 347 -8.23 -3.27 -14.96
C VAL A 347 -8.00 -2.62 -16.34
N ILE A 348 -8.47 -3.22 -17.43
CA ILE A 348 -8.32 -2.68 -18.79
C ILE A 348 -9.10 -1.36 -18.95
N VAL A 349 -10.31 -1.29 -18.36
CA VAL A 349 -11.11 -0.06 -18.32
C VAL A 349 -10.34 1.07 -17.63
N ILE A 350 -9.70 0.81 -16.47
CA ILE A 350 -8.88 1.82 -15.76
C ILE A 350 -7.57 2.12 -16.48
N TRP A 351 -6.99 1.13 -17.16
CA TRP A 351 -5.73 1.29 -17.90
C TRP A 351 -5.89 2.28 -19.05
N THR A 352 -7.02 2.26 -19.76
CA THR A 352 -7.27 3.09 -20.94
C THR A 352 -7.09 4.60 -20.70
N PRO A 353 -7.77 5.25 -19.73
CA PRO A 353 -7.55 6.66 -19.41
C PRO A 353 -6.15 6.92 -18.84
N THR A 354 -5.59 5.98 -18.08
CA THR A 354 -4.23 6.09 -17.55
C THR A 354 -3.19 6.09 -18.67
N TYR A 355 -3.40 5.29 -19.71
CA TYR A 355 -2.60 5.25 -20.93
C TYR A 355 -2.71 6.54 -21.73
N LEU A 356 -3.91 7.13 -21.85
CA LEU A 356 -4.08 8.43 -22.50
C LEU A 356 -3.29 9.54 -21.80
N LEU A 357 -3.31 9.58 -20.47
CA LEU A 357 -2.48 10.50 -19.69
C LEU A 357 -0.98 10.26 -19.94
N TYR A 358 -0.56 9.00 -19.95
CA TYR A 358 0.83 8.62 -20.22
C TYR A 358 1.28 9.05 -21.62
N LYS A 359 0.46 8.81 -22.65
CA LYS A 359 0.72 9.20 -24.05
C LYS A 359 0.84 10.73 -24.18
N ARG A 360 0.02 11.47 -23.45
CA ARG A 360 0.07 12.95 -23.37
C ARG A 360 1.16 13.50 -22.45
N LYS A 361 1.98 12.64 -21.83
CA LYS A 361 3.01 13.01 -20.84
C LYS A 361 2.46 13.79 -19.63
N ILE A 362 1.20 13.55 -19.27
CA ILE A 362 0.56 14.16 -18.11
C ILE A 362 0.81 13.28 -16.89
N PHE A 363 1.53 13.83 -15.92
CA PHE A 363 1.88 13.14 -14.67
C PHE A 363 1.22 13.83 -13.48
N ILE A 364 0.18 13.21 -12.96
CA ILE A 364 -0.62 13.74 -11.86
C ILE A 364 0.16 13.53 -10.56
N LYS A 365 0.72 14.63 -10.03
CA LYS A 365 1.46 14.65 -8.77
C LYS A 365 0.50 14.94 -7.63
N LEU A 366 -0.09 13.87 -7.11
CA LEU A 366 -0.90 13.89 -5.89
C LEU A 366 -0.04 13.61 -4.67
#